data_AF-A0A1Y4F5X9-F1
#
_entry.id   AF-A0A1Y4F5X9-F1
#
_cell.length_a   1.000
_cell.length_b   1.000
_cell.length_c   1.000
_cell.angle_alpha   90.00
_cell.angle_beta   90.00
_cell.angle_gamma   90.00
#
_symmetry.space_group_name_H-M   'P 1'
#
loop_
_entity.id
_entity.type
_entity.pdbx_description
1 polymer ?
#
loop_
_entity_poly.entity_id
_entity_poly.type
_entity_poly.pdbx_seq_one_letter_code
_entity_poly.pdbx_strand_id
1 'polypeptide(L)'
;MKLYDISVGEFVNLLEHAKGNIYLVTGEGVSFGMNSKLAQLYGIKMLLEDSKDNKISPEIIVEDKEDEEMFCRYWMSRCAKVSGWTKT
;
A
#
# COMPACT_ATOMS: atom_id res chain seq x y z
N MET A 1 -9.10 -1.97 -0.07
CA MET A 1 -8.82 -0.83 0.85
C MET A 1 -7.97 0.22 0.14
N LYS A 2 -8.10 1.50 0.51
CA LYS A 2 -7.31 2.59 -0.09
C LYS A 2 -6.31 3.13 0.93
N LEU A 3 -5.03 3.13 0.55
CA LEU A 3 -3.94 3.71 1.33
C LEU A 3 -3.66 5.09 0.77
N TYR A 4 -3.67 6.12 1.60
CA TYR A 4 -3.46 7.50 1.14
C TYR A 4 -2.05 7.97 1.47
N ASP A 5 -1.45 8.77 0.61
CA ASP A 5 -0.24 9.52 0.93
C ASP A 5 0.89 8.65 1.55
N ILE A 6 1.00 7.38 1.14
CA ILE A 6 1.99 6.43 1.64
C ILE A 6 3.27 6.61 0.83
N SER A 7 4.43 6.57 1.49
CA SER A 7 5.69 6.60 0.74
C SER A 7 5.92 5.25 0.04
N VAL A 8 6.64 5.29 -1.08
CA VAL A 8 6.97 4.07 -1.83
C VAL A 8 7.69 3.03 -0.96
N GLY A 9 8.64 3.47 -0.14
CA GLY A 9 9.40 2.56 0.73
C GLY A 9 8.52 1.87 1.79
N GLU A 10 7.59 2.62 2.39
CA GLU A 10 6.62 2.05 3.35
C GLU A 10 5.70 1.04 2.68
N PHE A 11 5.26 1.33 1.45
CA PHE A 11 4.40 0.44 0.69
C PHE A 11 5.12 -0.85 0.29
N VAL A 12 6.33 -0.77 -0.25
CA VAL A 12 7.17 -1.94 -0.57
C VAL A 12 7.39 -2.79 0.67
N ASN A 13 7.73 -2.16 1.81
CA ASN A 13 7.95 -2.89 3.05
C ASN A 13 6.70 -3.66 3.50
N LEU A 14 5.50 -3.09 3.35
CA LEU A 14 4.25 -3.82 3.63
C LEU A 14 4.04 -5.02 2.69
N LEU A 15 4.32 -4.84 1.40
CA LEU A 15 4.20 -5.92 0.41
C LEU A 15 5.20 -7.06 0.68
N GLU A 16 6.41 -6.76 1.15
CA GLU A 16 7.41 -7.78 1.50
C GLU A 16 7.04 -8.63 2.72
N HIS A 17 6.24 -8.09 3.64
CA HIS A 17 5.79 -8.80 4.84
C HIS A 17 4.47 -9.55 4.64
N ALA A 18 3.77 -9.29 3.54
CA ALA A 18 2.53 -9.97 3.21
C ALA A 18 2.81 -11.41 2.78
N LYS A 19 1.93 -12.33 3.21
CA LYS A 19 2.01 -13.76 2.87
C LYS A 19 1.08 -14.12 1.72
N GLY A 20 -0.07 -13.46 1.64
CA GLY A 20 -1.10 -13.67 0.64
C GLY A 20 -0.90 -12.87 -0.62
N ASN A 21 -1.82 -13.07 -1.58
CA ASN A 21 -1.80 -12.31 -2.81
C ASN A 21 -2.37 -10.90 -2.57
N ILE A 22 -1.68 -9.91 -3.13
CA ILE A 22 -2.09 -8.52 -3.08
C ILE A 22 -2.31 -8.04 -4.50
N TYR A 23 -3.41 -7.34 -4.75
CA TYR A 23 -3.72 -6.79 -6.05
C TYR A 23 -3.87 -5.27 -5.97
N LEU A 24 -3.25 -4.56 -6.91
CA LEU A 24 -3.47 -3.14 -7.14
C LEU A 24 -4.72 -2.97 -7.99
N VAL A 25 -5.67 -2.18 -7.53
CA VAL A 25 -6.86 -1.78 -8.30
C VAL A 25 -6.50 -0.53 -9.08
N THR A 26 -6.62 -0.59 -10.40
CA THR A 26 -6.48 0.57 -11.28
C THR A 26 -7.79 1.35 -11.36
N GLY A 27 -7.75 2.61 -11.82
CA GLY A 27 -8.95 3.44 -11.96
C GLY A 27 -10.04 2.87 -12.88
N GLU A 28 -9.68 1.90 -13.72
CA GLU A 28 -10.59 1.16 -14.61
C GLU A 28 -11.21 -0.08 -13.94
N GLY A 29 -10.90 -0.34 -12.67
CA GLY A 29 -11.35 -1.51 -11.92
C GLY A 29 -10.55 -2.79 -12.19
N VAL A 30 -9.48 -2.71 -12.98
CA VAL A 30 -8.62 -3.86 -13.26
C VAL A 30 -7.71 -4.11 -12.06
N SER A 31 -7.66 -5.37 -11.62
CA SER A 31 -6.82 -5.80 -10.50
C SER A 31 -5.52 -6.40 -11.03
N PHE A 32 -4.38 -5.85 -10.59
CA PHE A 32 -3.04 -6.26 -10.99
C PHE A 32 -2.28 -6.89 -9.80
N GLY A 33 -1.85 -8.14 -9.92
CA GLY A 33 -1.17 -8.83 -8.82
C GLY A 33 0.23 -8.29 -8.53
N MET A 34 0.54 -8.06 -7.25
CA MET A 34 1.81 -7.49 -6.76
C MET A 34 2.71 -8.51 -6.06
N ASN A 35 2.57 -9.79 -6.42
CA ASN A 35 3.30 -10.88 -5.78
C ASN A 35 4.76 -11.01 -6.23
N SER A 36 5.11 -10.47 -7.39
CA SER A 36 6.47 -10.51 -7.92
C SER A 36 7.14 -9.15 -7.82
N LYS A 37 8.45 -9.13 -7.57
CA LYS A 37 9.23 -7.87 -7.50
C LYS A 37 9.13 -7.03 -8.78
N LEU A 38 9.04 -7.68 -9.95
CA LEU A 38 8.85 -6.98 -11.22
C LEU A 38 7.46 -6.34 -11.31
N ALA A 39 6.42 -7.07 -10.87
CA ALA A 39 5.07 -6.53 -10.82
C ALA A 39 4.97 -5.36 -9.82
N GLN A 40 5.59 -5.48 -8.65
CA GLN A 40 5.68 -4.40 -7.67
C GLN A 40 6.37 -3.16 -8.25
N LEU A 41 7.52 -3.33 -8.93
CA LEU A 41 8.22 -2.24 -9.60
C LEU A 41 7.33 -1.54 -10.62
N TYR A 42 6.63 -2.30 -11.45
CA TYR A 42 5.73 -1.77 -12.48
C TYR A 42 4.54 -1.03 -11.85
N GLY A 43 3.88 -1.64 -10.85
CA GLY A 43 2.75 -1.02 -10.14
C GLY A 43 3.15 0.28 -9.44
N ILE A 44 4.31 0.30 -8.78
CA ILE A 44 4.85 1.51 -8.15
C ILE A 44 5.16 2.58 -9.19
N LYS A 45 5.74 2.22 -10.33
CA LYS A 45 6.00 3.17 -11.42
C LYS A 45 4.70 3.81 -11.92
N MET A 46 3.65 3.03 -12.14
CA MET A 46 2.33 3.55 -12.54
C MET A 46 1.78 4.55 -11.51
N LEU A 47 1.89 4.22 -10.22
CA LEU A 47 1.41 5.09 -9.14
C LEU A 47 2.22 6.38 -9.02
N LEU A 48 3.53 6.32 -9.33
CA LEU A 48 4.42 7.47 -9.29
C LEU A 48 4.19 8.44 -10.44
N GLU A 49 3.87 7.94 -11.64
CA GLU A 49 3.56 8.78 -12.83
C GLU A 49 2.36 9.71 -12.57
N ASP A 50 1.42 9.27 -11.74
CA ASP A 50 0.25 10.06 -11.31
C ASP A 50 0.53 10.98 -10.10
N SER A 51 1.72 10.90 -9.48
CA SER A 51 2.03 11.60 -8.23
C SER A 51 3.11 12.69 -8.40
N LYS A 52 2.93 13.84 -7.75
CA LYS A 52 3.91 14.96 -7.80
C LYS A 52 4.94 14.94 -6.68
N ASP A 53 4.63 14.31 -5.54
CA ASP A 53 5.37 14.48 -4.28
C ASP A 53 5.91 13.17 -3.70
N ASN A 54 6.28 12.20 -4.56
CA ASN A 54 6.91 10.93 -4.16
C ASN A 54 6.08 10.08 -3.18
N LYS A 55 4.78 10.39 -3.07
CA LYS A 55 3.79 9.71 -2.26
C LYS A 55 2.69 9.20 -3.16
N ILE A 56 2.27 7.97 -2.89
CA ILE A 56 1.30 7.25 -3.71
C ILE A 56 0.02 7.04 -2.90
N SER A 57 -1.10 6.88 -3.60
CA SER A 57 -2.37 6.56 -2.95
C SER A 57 -3.01 5.30 -3.56
N PRO A 58 -2.38 4.12 -3.40
CA PRO A 58 -2.83 2.89 -4.03
C PRO A 58 -4.15 2.40 -3.44
N GLU A 59 -5.00 1.88 -4.32
CA GLU A 59 -6.14 1.07 -3.93
C GLU A 59 -5.78 -0.40 -4.10
N ILE A 60 -5.93 -1.20 -3.05
CA ILE A 60 -5.47 -2.58 -3.04
C ILE A 60 -6.56 -3.54 -2.57
N ILE A 61 -6.49 -4.79 -3.05
CA ILE A 61 -7.21 -5.94 -2.54
C ILE A 61 -6.19 -6.85 -1.88
N VAL A 62 -6.47 -7.26 -0.65
CA VAL A 62 -5.66 -8.20 0.13
C VAL A 62 -6.49 -9.45 0.31
N GLU A 63 -6.00 -10.61 -0.14
CA GLU A 63 -6.74 -11.88 -0.02
C GLU A 63 -6.63 -12.51 1.36
N ASP A 64 -5.46 -12.39 2.00
CA ASP A 64 -5.21 -12.98 3.31
C ASP A 64 -5.68 -12.07 4.44
N LYS A 65 -6.39 -12.67 5.41
CA LYS A 65 -6.98 -11.93 6.53
C LYS A 65 -5.93 -11.43 7.53
N GLU A 66 -4.85 -12.20 7.77
CA GLU A 66 -3.78 -11.75 8.68
C GLU A 66 -3.05 -10.55 8.08
N ASP A 67 -2.84 -10.57 6.76
CA ASP A 67 -2.26 -9.46 6.03
C ASP A 67 -3.19 -8.23 6.05
N GLU A 68 -4.49 -8.40 5.84
CA GLU A 68 -5.44 -7.29 5.95
C GLU A 68 -5.38 -6.63 7.34
N GLU A 69 -5.33 -7.42 8.41
CA GLU A 69 -5.14 -6.93 9.78
C GLU A 69 -3.76 -6.26 9.98
N MET A 70 -2.70 -6.77 9.36
CA MET A 70 -1.37 -6.15 9.38
C MET A 70 -1.40 -4.76 8.72
N PHE A 71 -1.97 -4.66 7.52
CA PHE A 71 -2.14 -3.40 6.79
C PHE A 71 -2.98 -2.41 7.59
N CYS A 72 -4.08 -2.86 8.19
CA CYS A 72 -4.93 -2.01 9.03
C CYS A 72 -4.19 -1.52 10.29
N ARG A 73 -3.46 -2.39 10.99
CA ARG A 73 -2.65 -2.02 12.17
C ARG A 73 -1.58 -0.99 11.82
N TYR A 74 -0.87 -1.21 10.71
CA TYR A 74 0.10 -0.26 10.21
C TYR A 74 -0.54 1.10 9.92
N TRP A 75 -1.67 1.09 9.20
CA TRP A 75 -2.39 2.30 8.82
C TRP A 75 -2.89 3.10 10.03
N MET A 76 -3.49 2.43 11.00
CA MET A 76 -3.93 3.05 12.25
C MET A 76 -2.76 3.66 13.04
N SER A 77 -1.63 2.95 13.13
CA SER A 77 -0.42 3.46 13.79
C SER A 77 0.13 4.70 13.10
N ARG A 78 0.17 4.70 11.76
CA ARG A 78 0.58 5.88 10.96
C ARG A 78 -0.34 7.06 11.23
N CYS A 79 -1.66 6.88 11.13
CA CYS A 79 -2.62 7.95 11.38
C CYS A 79 -2.49 8.52 12.80
N ALA A 80 -2.25 7.67 13.80
CA ALA A 80 -2.06 8.10 15.19
C ALA A 80 -0.76 8.89 15.43
N LYS A 81 0.29 8.63 14.63
CA LYS A 81 1.53 9.42 14.63
C LYS A 81 1.33 10.77 13.96
N VAL A 82 0.69 10.79 12.78
CA VAL A 82 0.43 12.02 12.02
C VAL A 82 -0.54 12.96 12.76
N SER A 83 -1.54 12.41 13.45
CA SER A 83 -2.50 13.19 14.23
C SER A 83 -1.94 13.72 15.56
N GLY A 84 -0.74 13.30 15.98
CA GLY A 84 -0.14 13.69 17.26
C GLY A 84 -0.78 13.04 18.50
N TRP A 85 -1.62 12.01 18.33
CA TRP A 85 -2.27 11.30 19.43
C TRP A 85 -1.31 10.37 20.18
N THR A 86 -0.24 9.94 19.51
CA THR A 86 0.86 9.20 20.12
C THR A 86 1.99 10.16 20.47
N LYS A 87 1.87 10.87 21.60
CA LYS A 87 3.01 11.56 22.20
C LYS A 87 3.95 10.50 22.77
N THR A 88 5.14 10.35 22.19
CA THR A 88 6.32 9.82 22.89
C THR A 88 7.49 10.73 22.60
#